data_AF-A0A529FF54-F1
#
_entry.id   AF-A0A529FF54-F1
#
_cell.length_a   1.000
_cell.length_b   1.000
_cell.length_c   1.000
_cell.angle_alpha   90.00
_cell.angle_beta   90.00
_cell.angle_gamma   90.00
#
_symmetry.space_group_name_H-M   'P 1'
#
loop_
_entity.id
_entity.type
_entity.pdbx_description
1 polymer ?
#
loop_
_entity_poly.entity_id
_entity_poly.type
_entity_poly.pdbx_seq_one_letter_code
_entity_poly.pdbx_strand_id
1 'polypeptide(L)'
;TDGALLYATENDFDNAAGVVGVYDARSGFGRVGEFPTYGMGPHELLLLGDGRTIAVANGGIETHPDYGRAELNIATMKPSYVLVDRITGDLIEKHELPSALHQLSIRHMDRDQSGTVWFGCQYRGPATDRPLLIGRAARGQDLQLLDVSQDVLAGFRNYI
;
A
#
# COMPACT_ATOMS: atom_id res chain seq x y z
N THR A 1 20.22 -7.05 0.57
CA THR A 1 20.70 -6.12 1.63
C THR A 1 21.31 -6.95 2.75
N ASP A 2 22.02 -6.33 3.68
CA ASP A 2 22.69 -6.98 4.81
C ASP A 2 21.77 -7.25 6.03
N GLY A 3 20.49 -6.83 5.95
CA GLY A 3 19.50 -7.06 7.00
C GLY A 3 19.65 -6.15 8.23
N ALA A 4 20.47 -5.09 8.17
CA ALA A 4 20.72 -4.21 9.31
C ALA A 4 19.49 -3.37 9.74
N LEU A 5 18.57 -3.10 8.82
CA LEU A 5 17.39 -2.28 9.05
C LEU A 5 16.11 -3.07 8.80
N LEU A 6 15.13 -2.90 9.70
CA LEU A 6 13.75 -3.30 9.54
C LEU A 6 12.91 -2.05 9.25
N TYR A 7 12.02 -2.15 8.27
CA TYR A 7 11.04 -1.13 7.91
C TYR A 7 9.64 -1.69 8.22
N ALA A 8 8.80 -0.92 8.90
CA ALA A 8 7.45 -1.34 9.30
C ALA A 8 6.41 -0.29 8.91
N THR A 9 5.22 -0.73 8.51
CA THR A 9 4.08 0.15 8.34
C THR A 9 3.54 0.56 9.71
N GLU A 10 3.31 1.85 9.89
CA GLU A 10 2.77 2.45 11.11
C GLU A 10 1.70 3.48 10.74
N ASN A 11 0.81 3.78 11.69
CA ASN A 11 -0.19 4.84 11.53
C ASN A 11 0.17 6.00 12.45
N ASP A 12 0.19 7.20 11.89
CA ASP A 12 0.11 8.46 12.62
C ASP A 12 -1.38 8.81 12.77
N PHE A 13 -1.95 8.43 13.92
CA PHE A 13 -3.37 8.60 14.19
C PHE A 13 -3.78 10.06 14.35
N ASP A 14 -2.87 10.91 14.86
CA ASP A 14 -3.15 12.32 15.08
C ASP A 14 -3.31 13.08 13.76
N ASN A 15 -2.56 12.67 12.72
CA ASN A 15 -2.61 13.28 11.39
C ASN A 15 -3.36 12.46 10.35
N ALA A 16 -3.98 11.34 10.75
CA ALA A 16 -4.65 10.40 9.87
C ALA A 16 -3.76 10.00 8.66
N ALA A 17 -2.49 9.71 8.93
CA ALA A 17 -1.47 9.43 7.92
C ALA A 17 -0.73 8.12 8.20
N GLY A 18 -0.07 7.59 7.18
CA GLY A 18 0.84 6.45 7.31
C GLY A 18 2.30 6.90 7.42
N VAL A 19 3.07 6.19 8.23
CA VAL A 19 4.53 6.33 8.30
C VAL A 19 5.20 4.97 8.14
N VAL A 20 6.45 5.01 7.69
CA VAL A 20 7.35 3.87 7.72
C VAL A 20 8.27 4.07 8.91
N GLY A 21 8.13 3.24 9.93
CA GLY A 21 9.08 3.17 11.03
C GLY A 21 10.36 2.45 10.60
N VAL A 22 11.51 2.98 11.02
CA VAL A 22 12.84 2.42 10.73
C VAL A 22 13.48 1.96 12.02
N TYR A 23 13.95 0.70 12.03
CA TYR A 23 14.47 0.04 13.21
C TYR A 23 15.83 -0.61 12.92
N ASP A 24 16.81 -0.48 13.83
CA ASP A 24 18.10 -1.16 13.71
C ASP A 24 18.01 -2.59 14.29
N ALA A 25 18.03 -3.58 13.40
CA ALA A 25 17.92 -5.00 13.76
C ALA A 25 19.13 -5.51 14.55
N ARG A 26 20.29 -4.85 14.45
CA ARG A 26 21.51 -5.19 15.20
C ARG A 26 21.50 -4.63 16.62
N SER A 27 20.65 -3.63 16.87
CA SER A 27 20.47 -3.00 18.18
C SER A 27 19.13 -3.39 18.82
N GLY A 28 18.74 -4.66 18.69
CA GLY A 28 17.52 -5.18 19.33
C GLY A 28 16.23 -4.55 18.80
N PHE A 29 16.22 -4.11 17.54
CA PHE A 29 15.10 -3.40 16.90
C PHE A 29 14.75 -2.07 17.59
N GLY A 30 15.76 -1.32 18.03
CA GLY A 30 15.56 0.08 18.45
C GLY A 30 15.12 0.95 17.27
N ARG A 31 14.12 1.82 17.48
CA ARG A 31 13.65 2.78 16.47
C ARG A 31 14.75 3.82 16.22
N VAL A 32 15.10 4.04 14.96
CA VAL A 32 16.16 4.96 14.52
C VAL A 32 15.67 6.07 13.60
N GLY A 33 14.41 6.01 13.16
CA GLY A 33 13.79 7.07 12.38
C GLY A 33 12.43 6.67 11.85
N GLU A 34 11.83 7.57 11.10
CA GLU A 34 10.61 7.34 10.34
C GLU A 34 10.55 8.28 9.13
N PHE A 35 9.71 7.95 8.17
CA PHE A 35 9.34 8.84 7.06
C PHE A 35 7.91 8.56 6.60
N PRO A 36 7.23 9.55 5.98
CA PRO A 36 5.84 9.37 5.55
C PRO A 36 5.70 8.31 4.47
N THR A 37 4.58 7.58 4.48
CA THR A 37 4.18 6.69 3.38
C THR A 37 3.52 7.44 2.23
N TYR A 38 3.33 8.76 2.41
CA TYR A 38 2.60 9.66 1.52
C TYR A 38 1.16 9.22 1.23
N GLY A 39 0.56 8.47 2.15
CA GLY A 39 -0.83 8.03 2.11
C GLY A 39 -1.34 7.69 3.51
N MET A 40 -2.46 6.96 3.57
CA MET A 40 -3.14 6.57 4.80
C MET A 40 -3.35 5.06 4.81
N GLY A 41 -3.32 4.45 6.00
CA GLY A 41 -3.55 3.02 6.18
C GLY A 41 -2.55 2.17 5.38
N PRO A 42 -1.22 2.36 5.57
CA PRO A 42 -0.21 1.58 4.88
C PRO A 42 -0.35 0.11 5.22
N HIS A 43 -0.46 -0.72 4.20
CA HIS A 43 -0.76 -2.14 4.33
C HIS A 43 0.48 -3.01 4.11
N GLU A 44 1.32 -2.65 3.13
CA GLU A 44 2.53 -3.41 2.83
C GLU A 44 3.67 -2.51 2.34
N LEU A 45 4.90 -2.93 2.65
CA LEU A 45 6.15 -2.39 2.12
C LEU A 45 6.87 -3.49 1.32
N LEU A 46 7.35 -3.15 0.13
CA LEU A 46 8.16 -4.04 -0.69
C LEU A 46 9.48 -3.34 -1.08
N LEU A 47 10.61 -3.88 -0.62
CA LEU A 47 11.92 -3.38 -1.04
C LEU A 47 12.22 -3.86 -2.47
N LEU A 48 12.45 -2.91 -3.37
CA LEU A 48 12.67 -3.19 -4.79
C LEU A 48 14.10 -3.68 -5.07
N GLY A 49 14.31 -4.15 -6.31
CA GLY A 49 15.56 -4.81 -6.73
C GLY A 49 16.80 -3.92 -6.74
N ASP A 50 16.62 -2.60 -6.77
CA ASP A 50 17.71 -1.63 -6.64
C ASP A 50 18.27 -1.56 -5.21
N GLY A 51 17.58 -2.16 -4.24
CA GLY A 51 17.97 -2.12 -2.84
C GLY A 51 17.94 -0.72 -2.24
N ARG A 52 17.23 0.24 -2.84
CA ARG A 52 17.13 1.63 -2.40
C ARG A 52 15.68 2.11 -2.31
N THR A 53 14.84 1.70 -3.26
CA THR A 53 13.43 2.11 -3.32
C THR A 53 12.57 1.15 -2.51
N ILE A 54 11.66 1.69 -1.70
CA ILE A 54 10.54 0.94 -1.11
C ILE A 54 9.27 1.30 -1.88
N ALA A 55 8.54 0.27 -2.33
CA ALA A 55 7.16 0.41 -2.76
C ALA A 55 6.24 0.29 -1.54
N VAL A 56 5.21 1.14 -1.48
CA VAL A 56 4.23 1.20 -0.39
C VAL A 56 2.83 1.07 -0.93
N ALA A 57 2.08 0.10 -0.41
CA ALA A 57 0.64 -0.01 -0.62
C ALA A 57 -0.09 0.74 0.49
N ASN A 58 -0.73 1.87 0.16
CA ASN A 58 -1.61 2.59 1.07
C ASN A 58 -3.06 2.21 0.78
N GLY A 59 -3.73 1.61 1.77
CA GLY A 59 -5.12 1.19 1.63
C GLY A 59 -6.13 2.34 1.62
N GLY A 60 -5.73 3.52 2.11
CA GLY A 60 -6.57 4.72 2.11
C GLY A 60 -7.72 4.70 3.10
N ILE A 61 -7.74 3.75 4.05
CA ILE A 61 -8.76 3.62 5.09
C ILE A 61 -8.24 4.24 6.38
N GLU A 62 -9.03 5.15 6.94
CA GLU A 62 -8.80 5.74 8.24
C GLU A 62 -9.33 4.81 9.33
N THR A 63 -8.44 4.45 10.24
CA THR A 63 -8.76 3.69 11.44
C THR A 63 -8.13 4.40 12.63
N HIS A 64 -8.80 4.41 13.77
CA HIS A 64 -8.33 5.08 14.97
C HIS A 64 -8.60 4.22 16.21
N PRO A 65 -7.65 4.09 17.16
CA PRO A 65 -7.77 3.23 18.34
C PRO A 65 -9.06 3.45 19.13
N ASP A 66 -9.46 4.72 19.33
CA ASP A 66 -10.67 5.09 20.06
C ASP A 66 -11.98 4.56 19.44
N TYR A 67 -11.96 4.25 18.14
CA TYR A 67 -13.12 3.74 17.40
C TYR A 67 -12.97 2.25 17.04
N GLY A 68 -12.00 1.57 17.62
CA GLY A 68 -11.77 0.14 17.41
C GLY A 68 -11.53 -0.21 15.94
N ARG A 69 -12.38 -1.05 15.36
CA ARG A 69 -12.29 -1.50 13.95
C ARG A 69 -13.18 -0.70 12.99
N ALA A 70 -13.70 0.45 13.42
CA ALA A 70 -14.52 1.28 12.55
C ALA A 70 -13.66 1.84 11.39
N GLU A 71 -14.21 1.75 10.18
CA GLU A 71 -13.61 2.35 8.98
C GLU A 71 -14.26 3.72 8.78
N LEU A 72 -13.51 4.78 9.05
CA LEU A 72 -14.10 6.11 9.29
C LEU A 72 -14.37 6.90 8.00
N ASN A 73 -13.73 6.52 6.90
CA ASN A 73 -13.65 7.34 5.69
C ASN A 73 -14.00 6.59 4.39
N ILE A 74 -14.83 5.54 4.43
CA ILE A 74 -15.13 4.71 3.23
C ILE A 74 -15.60 5.54 2.03
N ALA A 75 -16.40 6.59 2.25
CA ALA A 75 -16.88 7.48 1.19
C ALA A 75 -15.78 8.36 0.57
N THR A 76 -14.66 8.57 1.28
CA THR A 76 -13.56 9.45 0.89
C THR A 76 -12.22 8.73 0.85
N MET A 77 -12.23 7.39 0.80
CA MET A 77 -11.01 6.58 0.69
C MET A 77 -10.12 7.10 -0.42
N LYS A 78 -8.81 7.12 -0.18
CA LYS A 78 -7.82 7.54 -1.17
C LYS A 78 -6.62 6.59 -1.20
N PRO A 79 -6.80 5.36 -1.72
CA PRO A 79 -5.74 4.37 -1.82
C PRO A 79 -4.66 4.85 -2.79
N SER A 80 -3.41 4.48 -2.54
CA SER A 80 -2.30 4.86 -3.40
C SER A 80 -1.17 3.84 -3.39
N TYR A 81 -0.44 3.78 -4.50
CA TYR A 81 0.84 3.10 -4.61
C TYR A 81 1.94 4.16 -4.63
N VAL A 82 2.92 4.02 -3.75
CA VAL A 82 3.97 5.03 -3.56
C VAL A 82 5.34 4.39 -3.67
N LEU A 83 6.28 5.09 -4.32
CA LEU A 83 7.70 4.79 -4.27
C LEU A 83 8.41 5.83 -3.41
N VAL A 84 9.20 5.37 -2.45
CA VAL A 84 10.00 6.23 -1.57
C VAL A 84 11.45 5.78 -1.52
N ASP A 85 12.35 6.75 -1.34
CA ASP A 85 13.75 6.49 -1.05
C ASP A 85 13.88 6.01 0.40
N ARG A 86 14.41 4.81 0.63
CA ARG A 86 14.42 4.23 1.97
C ARG A 86 15.40 4.89 2.96
N ILE A 87 16.35 5.69 2.48
CA ILE A 87 17.38 6.31 3.32
C ILE A 87 17.02 7.75 3.64
N THR A 88 16.49 8.49 2.67
CA THR A 88 16.08 9.90 2.89
C THR A 88 14.62 10.03 3.27
N GLY A 89 13.77 9.07 2.89
CA GLY A 89 12.32 9.16 3.03
C GLY A 89 11.66 10.01 1.93
N ASP A 90 12.41 10.44 0.92
CA ASP A 90 11.90 11.30 -0.15
C ASP A 90 10.90 10.55 -1.02
N LEU A 91 9.84 11.25 -1.41
CA LEU A 91 8.87 10.78 -2.39
C LEU A 91 9.54 10.69 -3.77
N ILE A 92 9.47 9.51 -4.38
CA ILE A 92 9.93 9.27 -5.76
C ILE A 92 8.73 9.35 -6.70
N GLU A 93 7.69 8.55 -6.44
CA GLU A 93 6.46 8.51 -7.24
C GLU A 93 5.25 8.25 -6.35
N LYS A 94 4.09 8.80 -6.74
CA LYS A 94 2.81 8.47 -6.13
C LYS A 94 1.78 8.30 -7.23
N HIS A 95 1.07 7.18 -7.15
CA HIS A 95 0.07 6.77 -8.12
C HIS A 95 -1.24 6.43 -7.43
N GLU A 96 -2.35 6.78 -8.07
CA GLU A 96 -3.70 6.54 -7.58
C GLU A 96 -4.52 5.90 -8.69
N LEU A 97 -5.51 5.07 -8.34
CA LEU A 97 -6.50 4.59 -9.30
C LEU A 97 -7.49 5.71 -9.64
N PRO A 98 -8.21 5.62 -10.78
CA PRO A 98 -9.29 6.56 -11.09
C PRO A 98 -10.26 6.72 -9.92
N SER A 99 -10.79 7.93 -9.71
CA SER A 99 -11.64 8.26 -8.55
C SER A 99 -12.89 7.39 -8.42
N ALA A 100 -13.43 6.87 -9.53
CA ALA A 100 -14.54 5.91 -9.51
C ALA A 100 -14.19 4.58 -8.80
N LEU A 101 -12.91 4.30 -8.61
CA LEU A 101 -12.37 3.10 -7.98
C LEU A 101 -11.77 3.39 -6.60
N HIS A 102 -12.12 4.52 -5.98
CA HIS A 102 -11.54 4.95 -4.70
C HIS A 102 -11.74 3.95 -3.54
N GLN A 103 -12.70 3.02 -3.65
CA GLN A 103 -12.93 1.96 -2.66
C GLN A 103 -12.07 0.70 -2.88
N LEU A 104 -11.16 0.69 -3.87
CA LEU A 104 -10.15 -0.36 -4.05
C LEU A 104 -8.93 -0.07 -3.18
N SER A 105 -8.99 -0.50 -1.94
CA SER A 105 -7.83 -0.46 -1.04
C SER A 105 -6.71 -1.32 -1.61
N ILE A 106 -5.57 -0.73 -1.97
CA ILE A 106 -4.37 -1.47 -2.41
C ILE A 106 -3.79 -2.16 -1.17
N ARG A 107 -3.49 -3.46 -1.30
CA ARG A 107 -3.09 -4.33 -0.18
C ARG A 107 -1.78 -5.03 -0.48
N HIS A 108 -1.84 -6.25 -1.02
CA HIS A 108 -0.66 -7.10 -1.15
C HIS A 108 0.07 -6.81 -2.44
N MET A 109 1.39 -6.91 -2.40
CA MET A 109 2.28 -6.62 -3.51
C MET A 109 3.30 -7.73 -3.69
N ASP A 110 3.64 -7.98 -4.95
CA ASP A 110 4.84 -8.73 -5.30
C ASP A 110 5.47 -8.10 -6.55
N ARG A 111 6.72 -8.42 -6.88
CA ARG A 111 7.34 -7.96 -8.12
C ARG A 111 7.72 -9.10 -9.02
N ASP A 112 7.60 -8.86 -10.32
CA ASP A 112 8.17 -9.77 -11.31
C ASP A 112 9.66 -9.51 -11.56
N GLN A 113 10.26 -10.34 -12.42
CA GLN A 113 11.68 -10.24 -12.79
C GLN A 113 12.04 -8.96 -13.53
N SER A 114 11.07 -8.28 -14.15
CA SER A 114 11.29 -6.97 -14.79
C SER A 114 11.30 -5.81 -13.79
N GLY A 115 10.91 -6.08 -12.54
CA GLY A 115 10.77 -5.08 -11.49
C GLY A 115 9.42 -4.36 -11.50
N THR A 116 8.46 -4.80 -12.32
CA THR A 116 7.08 -4.33 -12.24
C THR A 116 6.45 -4.87 -10.97
N VAL A 117 5.80 -4.01 -10.20
CA VAL A 117 5.04 -4.43 -9.01
C VAL A 117 3.65 -4.82 -9.45
N TRP A 118 3.19 -5.97 -9.00
CA TRP A 118 1.81 -6.44 -9.07
C TRP A 118 1.16 -6.22 -7.72
N PHE A 119 -0.09 -5.79 -7.72
CA PHE A 119 -0.83 -5.54 -6.49
C PHE A 119 -2.22 -6.16 -6.52
N GLY A 120 -2.65 -6.63 -5.36
CA GLY A 120 -4.02 -7.03 -5.04
C GLY A 120 -4.75 -5.94 -4.28
N CYS A 121 -6.06 -5.90 -4.45
CA CYS A 121 -6.94 -4.94 -3.77
C CYS A 121 -7.98 -5.63 -2.90
N GLN A 122 -8.40 -4.90 -1.87
CA GLN A 122 -9.63 -5.15 -1.13
C GLN A 122 -10.68 -4.12 -1.52
N TYR A 123 -11.83 -4.56 -2.00
CA TYR A 123 -12.94 -3.65 -2.31
C TYR A 123 -13.82 -3.40 -1.08
N ARG A 124 -14.15 -2.12 -0.84
CA ARG A 124 -14.95 -1.65 0.30
C ARG A 124 -16.34 -1.12 -0.05
N GLY A 125 -16.78 -1.33 -1.29
CA GLY A 125 -18.17 -1.06 -1.66
C GLY A 125 -19.09 -2.27 -1.44
N PRO A 126 -20.26 -2.28 -2.10
CA PRO A 126 -21.23 -3.36 -1.99
C PRO A 126 -20.63 -4.75 -2.21
N ALA A 127 -21.02 -5.71 -1.36
CA ALA A 127 -20.50 -7.09 -1.42
C ALA A 127 -20.93 -7.85 -2.69
N THR A 128 -21.90 -7.34 -3.45
CA THR A 128 -22.36 -7.89 -4.73
C THR A 128 -21.50 -7.46 -5.90
N ASP A 129 -20.73 -6.38 -5.76
CA ASP A 129 -19.92 -5.84 -6.84
C ASP A 129 -18.71 -6.72 -7.09
N ARG A 130 -18.22 -6.68 -8.33
CA ARG A 130 -17.09 -7.50 -8.81
C ARG A 130 -16.11 -6.63 -9.60
N PRO A 131 -15.47 -5.63 -8.96
CA PRO A 131 -14.46 -4.83 -9.64
C PRO A 131 -13.22 -5.68 -9.94
N LEU A 132 -12.37 -5.21 -10.85
CA LEU A 132 -11.03 -5.76 -11.02
C LEU A 132 -10.22 -5.54 -9.73
N LEU A 133 -9.59 -6.59 -9.23
CA LEU A 133 -8.88 -6.57 -7.94
C LEU A 133 -7.36 -6.70 -8.09
N ILE A 134 -6.87 -6.95 -9.30
CA ILE A 134 -5.44 -7.15 -9.57
C ILE A 134 -4.99 -6.03 -10.49
N GLY A 135 -3.86 -5.42 -10.18
CA GLY A 135 -3.23 -4.45 -11.06
C GLY A 135 -1.71 -4.57 -11.09
N ARG A 136 -1.10 -3.80 -11.97
CA ARG A 136 0.34 -3.65 -12.09
C ARG A 136 0.74 -2.18 -12.05
N ALA A 137 1.89 -1.94 -11.45
CA ALA A 137 2.54 -0.65 -11.27
C ALA A 137 3.94 -0.75 -11.87
N ALA A 138 4.07 -0.41 -13.15
CA ALA A 138 5.36 -0.23 -13.78
C ALA A 138 5.89 1.17 -13.43
N ARG A 139 7.17 1.28 -13.09
CA ARG A 139 7.77 2.56 -12.68
C ARG A 139 7.58 3.63 -13.77
N GLY A 140 7.17 4.83 -13.35
CA GLY A 140 6.93 5.97 -14.24
C GLY A 140 5.72 5.82 -15.15
N GLN A 141 4.82 4.88 -14.89
CA GLN A 141 3.59 4.65 -15.65
C GLN A 141 2.38 4.67 -14.71
N ASP A 142 1.21 5.01 -15.25
CA ASP A 142 -0.05 4.90 -14.51
C ASP A 142 -0.37 3.45 -14.14
N LEU A 143 -1.12 3.27 -13.04
CA LEU A 143 -1.58 1.96 -12.60
C LEU A 143 -2.52 1.34 -13.64
N GLN A 144 -2.34 0.06 -13.91
CA GLN A 144 -3.16 -0.68 -14.86
C GLN A 144 -3.80 -1.88 -14.17
N LEU A 145 -5.13 -1.96 -14.21
CA LEU A 145 -5.86 -3.12 -13.72
C LEU A 145 -5.84 -4.23 -14.77
N LEU A 146 -5.69 -5.45 -14.30
CA LEU A 146 -5.73 -6.65 -15.13
C LEU A 146 -7.18 -7.07 -15.34
N ASP A 147 -7.54 -7.31 -16.59
CA ASP A 147 -8.84 -7.87 -16.92
C ASP A 147 -8.89 -9.34 -16.48
N VAL A 148 -9.90 -9.68 -15.68
CA VAL A 148 -10.07 -10.98 -15.04
C VAL A 148 -11.53 -11.38 -15.20
N SER A 149 -11.78 -12.65 -15.53
CA SER A 149 -13.15 -13.12 -15.74
C SER A 149 -13.99 -13.02 -14.46
N GLN A 150 -15.29 -12.83 -14.64
CA GLN A 150 -16.23 -12.70 -13.52
C GLN A 150 -16.25 -13.94 -12.60
N ASP A 151 -16.05 -15.13 -13.16
CA ASP A 151 -15.97 -16.37 -12.37
C ASP A 151 -14.77 -16.37 -11.41
N VAL A 152 -13.63 -15.85 -11.86
CA VAL A 152 -12.43 -15.72 -11.02
C VAL A 152 -12.63 -14.63 -9.97
N LEU A 153 -13.18 -13.47 -10.35
CA LEU A 153 -13.49 -12.38 -9.41
C LEU A 153 -14.49 -12.80 -8.32
N ALA A 154 -15.48 -13.61 -8.68
CA ALA A 154 -16.43 -14.18 -7.72
C ALA A 154 -15.72 -15.07 -6.68
N GLY A 155 -14.68 -15.80 -7.08
CA GLY A 155 -13.84 -16.60 -6.20
C GLY A 155 -13.09 -15.80 -5.14
N PHE A 156 -12.67 -14.57 -5.46
CA PHE A 156 -11.91 -13.69 -4.55
C PHE A 156 -12.77 -13.06 -3.46
N ARG A 157 -14.09 -12.95 -3.64
CA ARG A 157 -15.00 -12.33 -2.65
C ARG A 157 -14.54 -10.93 -2.23
N ASN A 158 -14.18 -10.10 -3.21
CA ASN A 158 -13.74 -8.70 -3.01
C ASN A 158 -12.43 -8.54 -2.21
N TYR A 159 -11.62 -9.59 -2.09
CA TYR A 159 -10.33 -9.54 -1.43
C TYR A 159 -9.32 -10.49 -2.08
N ILE A 160 -8.15 -9.95 -2.41
CA ILE A 160 -6.95 -10.71 -2.73
C ILE A 160 -5.95 -10.41 -1.64
#